data_AF-A0A1G8AZK3-F1
#
_entry.id   AF-A0A1G8AZK3-F1
#
_cell.length_a   1.000
_cell.length_b   1.000
_cell.length_c   1.000
_cell.angle_alpha   90.00
_cell.angle_beta   90.00
_cell.angle_gamma   90.00
#
_symmetry.space_group_name_H-M   'P 1'
#
loop_
_entity.id
_entity.type
_entity.pdbx_description
1 polymer ?
#
loop_
_entity_poly.entity_id
_entity_poly.type
_entity_poly.pdbx_seq_one_letter_code
_entity_poly.pdbx_strand_id
1 'polypeptide(L)'
;MNFSNEKSPKNYTGITVVVLLHVLAAYGIATGLGKRLVTKMMEPVETKIIEEVKPPPPKDLPPPPPPPEMKAPPPPFIPPVEVNVQQPPPQQNVIANTTAVKPATNVLAPPAPPAQPAPTPGPAKSVRTPAVVDFSVCEKPAYPKSSQRNEETGVVTLSFLIGVDGKVADSKIVKSSGFRDLDKAAVQGISRCTFKPATVDGKPEQGWQQMQYVWSLD
;
A
#
# COMPACT_ATOMS: atom_id res chain seq x y z
N MET A 1 50.63 57.55 -41.09
CA MET A 1 50.95 56.32 -41.83
C MET A 1 51.74 55.37 -40.93
N ASN A 2 51.53 54.06 -41.13
CA ASN A 2 52.31 52.90 -40.67
C ASN A 2 51.98 52.29 -39.30
N PHE A 3 51.01 51.35 -39.31
CA PHE A 3 51.04 50.19 -38.42
C PHE A 3 51.66 49.03 -39.20
N SER A 4 52.95 48.80 -38.96
CA SER A 4 53.64 47.62 -39.47
C SER A 4 53.03 46.37 -38.86
N ASN A 5 52.69 45.46 -39.76
CA ASN A 5 52.07 44.16 -39.54
C ASN A 5 53.05 43.22 -38.83
N GLU A 6 53.02 43.17 -37.50
CA GLU A 6 53.75 42.16 -36.73
C GLU A 6 52.96 40.86 -36.75
N LYS A 7 53.31 39.95 -37.68
CA LYS A 7 52.75 38.60 -37.73
C LYS A 7 53.17 37.85 -36.48
N SER A 8 52.25 37.64 -35.55
CA SER A 8 52.40 36.69 -34.45
C SER A 8 52.82 35.31 -35.01
N PRO A 9 53.83 34.64 -34.43
CA PRO A 9 54.18 33.29 -34.84
C PRO A 9 53.01 32.38 -34.50
N LYS A 10 52.33 31.90 -35.55
CA LYS A 10 51.17 31.02 -35.43
C LYS A 10 51.58 29.75 -34.67
N ASN A 11 50.83 29.40 -33.62
CA ASN A 11 51.04 28.23 -32.74
C ASN A 11 50.74 26.89 -33.44
N TYR A 12 51.25 26.70 -34.66
CA TYR A 12 51.02 25.52 -35.49
C TYR A 12 51.54 24.25 -34.84
N THR A 13 52.61 24.37 -34.04
CA THR A 13 53.17 23.27 -33.24
C THR A 13 52.16 22.72 -32.23
N GLY A 14 51.44 23.59 -31.53
CA GLY A 14 50.38 23.17 -30.61
C GLY A 14 49.22 22.48 -31.35
N ILE A 15 48.77 23.07 -32.47
CA ILE A 15 47.66 22.52 -33.26
C ILE A 15 48.03 21.17 -33.86
N THR A 16 49.25 21.00 -34.38
CA THR A 16 49.69 19.71 -34.94
C THR A 16 49.75 18.61 -33.88
N VAL A 17 50.25 18.90 -32.67
CA VAL A 17 50.27 17.93 -31.56
C VAL A 17 48.85 17.49 -31.18
N VAL A 18 47.92 18.45 -31.08
CA VAL A 18 46.52 18.16 -30.73
C VAL A 18 45.87 17.30 -31.81
N VAL A 19 46.03 17.64 -33.09
CA VAL A 19 45.46 16.86 -34.20
C VAL A 19 46.02 15.43 -34.21
N LEU A 20 47.33 15.28 -33.99
CA LEU A 20 47.98 13.96 -33.98
C LEU A 20 47.48 13.09 -32.81
N LEU A 21 47.28 13.69 -31.63
CA LEU A 21 46.70 13.01 -30.47
C LEU A 21 45.27 12.53 -30.72
N HIS A 22 44.43 13.34 -31.37
CA HIS A 22 43.05 12.96 -31.68
C HIS A 22 42.98 11.84 -32.72
N VAL A 23 43.85 11.88 -33.73
CA VAL A 23 43.93 10.80 -34.74
C VAL A 23 44.37 9.49 -34.09
N LEU A 24 45.36 9.51 -33.20
CA LEU A 24 45.79 8.33 -32.45
C LEU A 24 44.68 7.79 -31.53
N ALA A 25 43.96 8.66 -30.83
CA ALA A 25 42.84 8.26 -29.98
C ALA A 25 41.69 7.63 -30.80
N ALA A 26 41.32 8.24 -31.91
CA ALA A 26 40.29 7.71 -32.82
C ALA A 26 40.71 6.36 -33.41
N TYR A 27 41.98 6.23 -33.83
CA TYR A 27 42.54 4.97 -34.31
C TYR A 27 42.49 3.88 -33.24
N GLY A 28 42.93 4.17 -32.00
CA GLY A 28 42.91 3.20 -30.90
C GLY A 28 41.52 2.71 -30.49
N ILE A 29 40.50 3.58 -30.60
CA ILE A 29 39.10 3.20 -30.37
C ILE A 29 38.60 2.30 -31.51
N ALA A 30 38.88 2.68 -32.77
CA ALA A 30 38.48 1.90 -33.95
C ALA A 30 39.14 0.51 -33.99
N THR A 31 40.40 0.40 -33.56
CA THR A 31 41.16 -0.87 -33.55
C THR A 31 40.89 -1.74 -32.33
N GLY A 32 40.04 -1.31 -31.39
CA GLY A 32 39.41 -2.24 -30.44
C GLY A 32 39.91 -2.22 -28.99
N LEU A 33 40.42 -1.10 -28.48
CA LEU A 33 40.67 -0.95 -27.03
C LEU A 33 39.37 -1.14 -26.21
N GLY A 34 38.22 -0.72 -26.75
CA GLY A 34 36.91 -0.91 -26.13
C GLY A 34 36.40 -2.36 -26.13
N LYS A 35 36.67 -3.13 -27.20
CA LYS A 35 36.20 -4.52 -27.30
C LYS A 35 36.92 -5.45 -26.30
N ARG A 36 38.23 -5.27 -26.10
CA ARG A 36 38.99 -6.09 -25.13
C ARG A 36 38.60 -5.85 -23.67
N LEU A 37 38.20 -4.64 -23.32
CA LEU A 37 37.69 -4.33 -21.98
C LEU A 37 36.33 -4.96 -21.70
N VAL A 38 35.44 -5.02 -22.71
CA VAL A 38 34.12 -5.65 -22.58
C VAL A 38 34.23 -7.18 -22.47
N THR A 39 35.12 -7.81 -23.23
CA THR A 39 35.33 -9.28 -23.11
C THR A 39 35.92 -9.68 -21.75
N LYS A 40 36.67 -8.79 -21.09
CA LYS A 40 37.32 -9.10 -19.80
C LYS A 40 36.41 -8.92 -18.57
N MET A 41 35.27 -8.25 -18.70
CA MET A 41 34.26 -8.14 -17.62
C MET A 41 33.14 -9.16 -17.73
N MET A 42 33.02 -9.85 -18.86
CA MET A 42 32.03 -10.91 -19.07
C MET A 42 32.73 -12.27 -18.99
N GLU A 43 33.32 -12.55 -17.83
CA GLU A 43 33.60 -13.95 -17.48
C GLU A 43 32.25 -14.63 -17.21
N PRO A 44 32.00 -15.79 -17.84
CA PRO A 44 30.72 -16.49 -17.70
C PRO A 44 30.55 -16.86 -16.23
N VAL A 45 29.50 -16.32 -15.60
CA VAL A 45 29.01 -16.84 -14.33
C VAL A 45 28.67 -18.30 -14.57
N GLU A 46 29.54 -19.19 -14.10
CA GLU A 46 29.27 -20.62 -14.04
C GLU A 46 27.97 -20.81 -13.26
N THR A 47 26.90 -21.11 -13.97
CA THR A 47 25.62 -21.54 -13.40
C THR A 47 25.82 -22.92 -12.80
N LYS A 48 26.39 -22.92 -11.60
CA LYS A 48 26.40 -24.08 -10.71
C LYS A 48 25.07 -24.11 -9.98
N ILE A 49 24.29 -25.15 -10.27
CA ILE A 49 23.32 -25.77 -9.34
C ILE A 49 22.05 -24.96 -9.11
N ILE A 50 21.10 -25.16 -10.03
CA ILE A 50 19.80 -25.72 -9.64
C ILE A 50 19.55 -26.84 -10.65
N GLU A 51 19.87 -28.08 -10.27
CA GLU A 51 19.34 -29.24 -10.97
C GLU A 51 17.82 -29.21 -10.76
N GLU A 52 17.11 -28.89 -11.82
CA GLU A 52 15.67 -28.79 -11.83
C GLU A 52 15.09 -30.18 -11.55
N VAL A 53 14.69 -30.41 -10.30
CA VAL A 53 13.85 -31.53 -9.92
C VAL A 53 12.54 -31.37 -10.68
N LYS A 54 12.41 -32.10 -11.79
CA LYS A 54 11.17 -32.24 -12.54
C LYS A 54 10.05 -32.57 -11.53
N PRO A 55 8.98 -31.76 -11.43
CA PRO A 55 7.87 -32.09 -10.56
C PRO A 55 7.35 -33.49 -10.91
N PRO A 56 7.03 -34.34 -9.92
CA PRO A 56 6.40 -35.62 -10.20
C PRO A 56 5.11 -35.37 -11.02
N PRO A 57 4.78 -36.26 -11.98
CA PRO A 57 3.59 -36.11 -12.79
C PRO A 57 2.37 -35.86 -11.88
N PRO A 58 1.54 -34.85 -12.18
CA PRO A 58 0.33 -34.60 -11.41
C PRO A 58 -0.48 -35.89 -11.31
N LYS A 59 -0.85 -36.28 -10.10
CA LYS A 59 -1.83 -37.35 -9.91
C LYS A 59 -3.12 -36.88 -10.58
N ASP A 60 -3.68 -37.72 -11.47
CA ASP A 60 -4.95 -37.46 -12.11
C ASP A 60 -5.99 -37.12 -11.04
N LEU A 61 -6.42 -35.85 -11.01
CA LEU A 61 -7.51 -35.43 -10.16
C LEU A 61 -8.78 -36.12 -10.68
N PRO A 62 -9.65 -36.65 -9.80
CA PRO A 62 -10.95 -37.15 -10.24
C PRO A 62 -11.70 -35.99 -10.93
N PRO A 63 -12.52 -36.30 -11.96
CA PRO A 63 -13.25 -35.26 -12.69
C PRO A 63 -14.09 -34.43 -11.71
N PRO A 64 -14.15 -33.10 -11.92
CA PRO A 64 -14.90 -32.23 -11.01
C PRO A 64 -16.36 -32.66 -10.96
N PRO A 65 -17.01 -32.57 -9.79
CA PRO A 65 -18.43 -32.83 -9.67
C PRO A 65 -19.21 -31.89 -10.59
N PRO A 66 -20.35 -32.35 -11.16
CA PRO A 66 -21.18 -31.50 -12.00
C PRO A 66 -21.57 -30.22 -11.25
N PRO A 67 -21.63 -29.06 -11.93
CA PRO A 67 -22.04 -27.82 -11.31
C PRO A 67 -23.37 -27.99 -10.56
N PRO A 68 -23.51 -27.47 -9.33
CA PRO A 68 -24.78 -27.45 -8.65
C PRO A 68 -25.81 -26.75 -9.55
N GLU A 69 -26.92 -27.43 -9.85
CA GLU A 69 -28.08 -26.75 -10.45
C GLU A 69 -28.51 -25.65 -9.48
N MET A 70 -28.24 -24.41 -9.86
CA MET A 70 -28.80 -23.23 -9.20
C MET A 70 -30.30 -23.27 -9.43
N LYS A 71 -31.06 -23.87 -8.51
CA LYS A 71 -32.45 -23.50 -8.35
C LYS A 71 -32.45 -22.02 -8.00
N ALA A 72 -32.99 -21.21 -8.90
CA ALA A 72 -33.15 -19.78 -8.67
C ALA A 72 -33.80 -19.58 -7.28
N PRO A 73 -33.23 -18.71 -6.42
CA PRO A 73 -33.87 -18.37 -5.16
C PRO A 73 -35.29 -17.88 -5.44
N PRO A 74 -36.29 -18.30 -4.65
CA PRO A 74 -37.64 -17.75 -4.79
C PRO A 74 -37.58 -16.23 -4.63
N PRO A 75 -38.41 -15.47 -5.38
CA PRO A 75 -38.41 -14.02 -5.28
C PRO A 75 -38.70 -13.59 -3.83
N PRO A 76 -38.08 -12.50 -3.35
CA PRO A 76 -38.33 -11.99 -2.01
C PRO A 76 -39.79 -11.56 -1.89
N PHE A 77 -40.53 -12.24 -1.02
CA PHE A 77 -41.88 -11.84 -0.61
C PHE A 77 -41.74 -10.72 0.41
N ILE A 78 -42.16 -9.51 0.04
CA ILE A 78 -42.28 -8.38 0.97
C ILE A 78 -43.67 -8.53 1.62
N PRO A 79 -43.78 -8.88 2.92
CA PRO A 79 -45.08 -8.86 3.57
C PRO A 79 -45.61 -7.41 3.55
N PRO A 80 -46.90 -7.19 3.25
CA PRO A 80 -47.48 -5.87 3.38
C PRO A 80 -47.30 -5.40 4.83
N VAL A 81 -46.77 -4.19 4.99
CA VAL A 81 -46.75 -3.51 6.29
C VAL A 81 -48.21 -3.39 6.74
N GLU A 82 -48.56 -4.09 7.81
CA GLU A 82 -49.82 -3.86 8.50
C GLU A 82 -49.72 -2.48 9.17
N VAL A 83 -50.36 -1.49 8.54
CA VAL A 83 -50.48 -0.14 9.06
C VAL A 83 -51.35 -0.24 10.31
N ASN A 84 -50.73 -0.31 11.49
CA ASN A 84 -51.39 -0.01 12.74
C ASN A 84 -51.77 1.47 12.74
N VAL A 85 -52.98 1.80 12.27
CA VAL A 85 -53.59 3.11 12.50
C VAL A 85 -53.87 3.22 13.99
N GLN A 86 -52.96 3.86 14.70
CA GLN A 86 -53.12 4.19 16.11
C GLN A 86 -54.20 5.27 16.23
N GLN A 87 -55.44 4.88 16.55
CA GLN A 87 -56.49 5.82 16.94
C GLN A 87 -56.09 6.52 18.25
N PRO A 88 -56.24 7.86 18.38
CA PRO A 88 -56.03 8.55 19.64
C PRO A 88 -57.05 8.07 20.70
N PRO A 89 -56.62 7.75 21.93
CA PRO A 89 -57.54 7.29 22.97
C PRO A 89 -58.42 8.45 23.47
N PRO A 90 -59.74 8.23 23.62
CA PRO A 90 -60.61 9.17 24.36
C PRO A 90 -60.25 9.14 25.85
N GLN A 91 -60.14 10.32 26.46
CA GLN A 91 -59.89 10.45 27.89
C GLN A 91 -61.15 10.12 28.69
N GLN A 92 -61.07 9.17 29.61
CA GLN A 92 -62.14 8.89 30.56
C GLN A 92 -61.65 9.11 32.00
N ASN A 93 -62.45 9.91 32.71
CA ASN A 93 -62.15 10.47 34.02
C ASN A 93 -62.09 9.41 35.13
N VAL A 94 -61.18 9.70 36.08
CA VAL A 94 -60.91 9.03 37.35
C VAL A 94 -62.16 8.89 38.22
N ILE A 95 -62.43 7.69 38.74
CA ILE A 95 -63.01 7.47 40.09
C ILE A 95 -62.45 6.16 40.66
N ALA A 96 -62.04 6.21 41.92
CA ALA A 96 -61.49 5.14 42.73
C ALA A 96 -62.40 3.88 42.84
N ASN A 97 -61.80 2.69 42.97
CA ASN A 97 -61.98 1.85 44.18
C ASN A 97 -61.42 0.42 44.07
N THR A 98 -60.85 0.00 45.22
CA THR A 98 -60.84 -1.33 45.86
C THR A 98 -59.93 -2.46 45.34
N THR A 99 -59.01 -2.80 46.24
CA THR A 99 -58.26 -4.05 46.44
C THR A 99 -59.03 -5.34 46.19
N ALA A 100 -58.39 -6.29 45.51
CA ALA A 100 -58.58 -7.72 45.72
C ALA A 100 -57.29 -8.48 45.36
N VAL A 101 -56.55 -8.88 46.38
CA VAL A 101 -55.37 -9.76 46.29
C VAL A 101 -55.84 -11.17 45.94
N LYS A 102 -55.27 -11.78 44.88
CA LYS A 102 -55.41 -13.22 44.62
C LYS A 102 -54.11 -13.94 45.06
N PRO A 103 -54.17 -15.03 45.84
CA PRO A 103 -52.98 -15.69 46.39
C PRO A 103 -52.05 -16.29 45.34
N ALA A 104 -50.74 -16.22 45.63
CA ALA A 104 -49.68 -16.84 44.85
C ALA A 104 -49.83 -18.37 44.83
N THR A 105 -49.80 -18.96 43.63
CA THR A 105 -49.56 -20.39 43.48
C THR A 105 -48.04 -20.61 43.51
N ASN A 106 -47.58 -21.33 44.53
CA ASN A 106 -46.20 -21.79 44.65
C ASN A 106 -45.90 -22.83 43.55
N VAL A 107 -45.15 -22.41 42.53
CA VAL A 107 -44.39 -23.34 41.70
C VAL A 107 -42.94 -23.20 42.13
N LEU A 108 -42.40 -24.25 42.75
CA LEU A 108 -40.99 -24.37 43.09
C LEU A 108 -40.19 -24.45 41.78
N ALA A 109 -39.38 -23.42 41.50
CA ALA A 109 -38.42 -23.44 40.41
C ALA A 109 -37.29 -24.45 40.73
N PRO A 110 -36.79 -25.22 39.75
CA PRO A 110 -35.61 -26.07 39.93
C PRO A 110 -34.39 -25.23 40.37
N PRO A 111 -33.47 -25.78 41.19
CA PRO A 111 -32.30 -25.05 41.66
C PRO A 111 -31.42 -24.63 40.47
N ALA A 112 -31.08 -23.34 40.44
CA ALA A 112 -30.21 -22.76 39.43
C ALA A 112 -28.79 -23.39 39.51
N PRO A 113 -28.13 -23.63 38.36
CA PRO A 113 -26.72 -24.04 38.34
C PRO A 113 -25.84 -23.03 39.09
N PRO A 114 -24.72 -23.46 39.70
CA PRO A 114 -23.80 -22.55 40.37
C PRO A 114 -23.37 -21.41 39.45
N ALA A 115 -23.50 -20.18 39.93
CA ALA A 115 -23.07 -18.99 39.21
C ALA A 115 -21.58 -19.11 38.84
N GLN A 116 -21.26 -18.99 37.55
CA GLN A 116 -19.89 -18.88 37.11
C GLN A 116 -19.28 -17.57 37.69
N PRO A 117 -18.04 -17.60 38.19
CA PRO A 117 -17.35 -16.40 38.64
C PRO A 117 -17.35 -15.34 37.53
N ALA A 118 -17.70 -14.10 37.89
CA ALA A 118 -17.65 -13.00 36.94
C ALA A 118 -16.24 -12.87 36.34
N PRO A 119 -16.10 -12.66 35.02
CA PRO A 119 -14.79 -12.45 34.40
C PRO A 119 -14.15 -11.21 35.04
N THR A 120 -12.91 -11.37 35.49
CA THR A 120 -12.09 -10.26 35.97
C THR A 120 -12.00 -9.18 34.90
N PRO A 121 -12.10 -7.89 35.24
CA PRO A 121 -11.88 -6.80 34.29
C PRO A 121 -10.51 -6.99 33.63
N GLY A 122 -10.50 -7.21 32.32
CA GLY A 122 -9.27 -7.23 31.55
C GLY A 122 -8.55 -5.88 31.64
N PRO A 123 -7.24 -5.82 31.35
CA PRO A 123 -6.49 -4.57 31.36
C PRO A 123 -7.20 -3.54 30.48
N ALA A 124 -7.29 -2.30 30.99
CA ALA A 124 -7.93 -1.20 30.30
C ALA A 124 -7.36 -1.10 28.87
N LYS A 125 -8.25 -1.08 27.87
CA LYS A 125 -7.86 -0.91 26.46
C LYS A 125 -7.21 0.46 26.33
N SER A 126 -5.90 0.49 26.13
CA SER A 126 -5.13 1.71 25.89
C SER A 126 -5.69 2.46 24.68
N VAL A 127 -5.86 3.77 24.78
CA VAL A 127 -6.43 4.58 23.70
C VAL A 127 -5.34 4.83 22.68
N ARG A 128 -5.45 4.20 21.50
CA ARG A 128 -4.52 4.37 20.38
C ARG A 128 -5.04 5.37 19.37
N THR A 129 -4.26 6.41 19.11
CA THR A 129 -4.48 7.36 18.01
C THR A 129 -3.60 6.95 16.83
N PRO A 130 -4.15 6.76 15.63
CA PRO A 130 -3.35 6.40 14.46
C PRO A 130 -2.44 7.55 14.03
N ALA A 131 -1.36 7.23 13.34
CA ALA A 131 -0.46 8.21 12.76
C ALA A 131 -1.19 9.07 11.72
N VAL A 132 -0.90 10.38 11.68
CA VAL A 132 -1.53 11.29 10.71
C VAL A 132 -0.60 11.49 9.53
N VAL A 133 -1.14 11.21 8.35
CA VAL A 133 -0.46 11.34 7.07
C VAL A 133 -0.89 12.67 6.45
N ASP A 134 0.02 13.64 6.48
CA ASP A 134 -0.20 14.92 5.80
C ASP A 134 0.77 15.03 4.63
N PHE A 135 0.25 14.94 3.41
CA PHE A 135 1.04 15.09 2.18
C PHE A 135 1.31 16.56 1.84
N SER A 136 0.73 17.52 2.57
CA SER A 136 0.97 18.96 2.33
C SER A 136 2.33 19.40 2.87
N VAL A 137 2.80 18.73 3.92
CA VAL A 137 4.13 18.96 4.53
C VAL A 137 5.21 18.07 3.91
N CYS A 138 4.86 17.21 2.96
CA CYS A 138 5.80 16.35 2.26
C CYS A 138 5.86 16.68 0.77
N GLU A 139 7.06 16.56 0.20
CA GLU A 139 7.23 16.66 -1.24
C GLU A 139 6.55 15.48 -1.95
N LYS A 140 5.74 15.80 -2.95
CA LYS A 140 5.03 14.78 -3.73
C LYS A 140 6.04 13.90 -4.49
N PRO A 141 5.81 12.58 -4.55
CA PRO A 141 6.58 11.69 -5.41
C PRO A 141 6.68 12.21 -6.85
N ALA A 142 7.89 12.24 -7.40
CA ALA A 142 8.11 12.64 -8.78
C ALA A 142 7.53 11.60 -9.74
N TYR A 143 6.81 12.05 -10.77
CA TYR A 143 6.23 11.19 -11.78
C TYR A 143 7.33 10.55 -12.65
N PRO A 144 7.38 9.21 -12.77
CA PRO A 144 8.35 8.54 -13.65
C PRO A 144 8.21 8.97 -15.11
N LYS A 145 9.32 9.34 -15.76
CA LYS A 145 9.30 9.74 -17.17
C LYS A 145 8.82 8.63 -18.12
N SER A 146 9.00 7.36 -17.76
CA SER A 146 8.46 6.21 -18.50
C SER A 146 6.93 6.22 -18.45
N SER A 147 6.36 6.21 -17.25
CA SER A 147 4.92 6.24 -17.03
C SER A 147 4.26 7.49 -17.60
N GLN A 148 4.91 8.66 -17.52
CA GLN A 148 4.37 9.89 -18.10
C GLN A 148 4.26 9.82 -19.63
N ARG A 149 5.26 9.23 -20.31
CA ARG A 149 5.22 9.04 -21.77
C ARG A 149 4.20 7.98 -22.21
N ASN A 150 3.92 7.03 -21.34
CA ASN A 150 2.96 5.95 -21.56
C ASN A 150 1.55 6.30 -21.07
N GLU A 151 1.36 7.51 -20.54
CA GLU A 151 0.09 8.00 -19.98
C GLU A 151 -0.48 7.09 -18.85
N GLU A 152 0.41 6.44 -18.10
CA GLU A 152 0.06 5.45 -17.08
C GLU A 152 -0.45 6.11 -15.79
N THR A 153 -1.75 6.01 -15.50
CA THR A 153 -2.35 6.51 -14.25
C THR A 153 -2.77 5.39 -13.31
N GLY A 154 -2.99 5.67 -12.03
CA GLY A 154 -3.44 4.64 -11.10
C GLY A 154 -3.39 5.04 -9.63
N VAL A 155 -3.82 4.13 -8.75
CA VAL A 155 -3.82 4.35 -7.30
C VAL A 155 -3.01 3.27 -6.62
N VAL A 156 -1.97 3.67 -5.89
CA VAL A 156 -1.16 2.77 -5.07
C VAL A 156 -1.59 2.87 -3.61
N THR A 157 -1.85 1.73 -2.97
CA THR A 157 -2.10 1.64 -1.53
C THR A 157 -0.83 1.16 -0.84
N LEU A 158 -0.31 1.98 0.06
CA LEU A 158 0.93 1.76 0.79
C LEU A 158 0.64 1.64 2.27
N SER A 159 1.40 0.81 2.96
CA SER A 159 1.46 0.78 4.42
C SER A 159 2.87 1.15 4.85
N PHE A 160 2.98 2.16 5.70
CA PHE A 160 4.25 2.62 6.23
C PHE A 160 4.28 2.44 7.73
N LEU A 161 5.41 1.97 8.23
CA LEU A 161 5.68 1.87 9.65
C LEU A 161 6.29 3.19 10.11
N ILE A 162 5.50 4.02 10.80
CA ILE A 162 5.93 5.33 11.26
C ILE A 162 6.54 5.16 12.65
N GLY A 163 7.81 5.55 12.80
CA GLY A 163 8.55 5.52 14.06
C GLY A 163 8.10 6.60 15.04
N VAL A 164 8.58 6.53 16.27
CA VAL A 164 8.28 7.51 17.34
C VAL A 164 8.76 8.93 17.01
N ASP A 165 9.76 9.04 16.14
CA ASP A 165 10.31 10.29 15.61
C ASP A 165 9.52 10.83 14.40
N GLY A 166 8.47 10.12 13.98
CA GLY A 166 7.66 10.46 12.81
C GLY A 166 8.27 10.03 11.48
N LYS A 167 9.47 9.43 11.46
CA LYS A 167 10.09 8.96 10.21
C LYS A 167 9.51 7.61 9.81
N VAL A 168 9.56 7.35 8.51
CA VAL A 168 9.22 6.03 7.97
C VAL A 168 10.35 5.06 8.26
N ALA A 169 10.06 4.04 9.07
CA ALA A 169 10.99 2.96 9.40
C ALA A 169 10.90 1.79 8.41
N ASP A 170 9.71 1.51 7.90
CA ASP A 170 9.47 0.42 6.93
C ASP A 170 8.30 0.76 6.00
N SER A 171 8.22 0.08 4.86
CA SER A 171 7.23 0.33 3.81
C SER A 171 6.79 -0.96 3.12
N LYS A 172 5.49 -1.09 2.87
CA LYS A 172 4.89 -2.22 2.15
C LYS A 172 3.86 -1.73 1.16
N ILE A 173 3.87 -2.28 -0.05
CA ILE A 173 2.79 -2.10 -1.02
C ILE A 173 1.66 -3.07 -0.65
N VAL A 174 0.50 -2.52 -0.29
CA VAL A 174 -0.72 -3.27 -0.01
C VAL A 174 -1.48 -3.54 -1.31
N LYS A 175 -1.52 -2.55 -2.20
CA LYS A 175 -2.13 -2.66 -3.52
C LYS A 175 -1.31 -1.87 -4.52
N SER A 176 -0.91 -2.52 -5.61
CA SER A 176 -0.20 -1.88 -6.73
C SER A 176 -1.14 -0.96 -7.50
N SER A 177 -0.57 0.10 -8.09
CA SER A 177 -1.24 0.95 -9.08
C SER A 177 -1.51 0.26 -10.41
N GLY A 178 -0.94 -0.93 -10.63
CA GLY A 178 -0.89 -1.63 -11.92
C GLY A 178 0.42 -1.39 -12.67
N PHE A 179 1.22 -0.41 -12.25
CA PHE A 179 2.47 -0.04 -12.91
C PHE A 179 3.63 -0.01 -11.91
N ARG A 180 4.66 -0.83 -12.17
CA ARG A 180 5.79 -1.01 -11.26
C ARG A 180 6.59 0.29 -11.02
N ASP A 181 6.71 1.13 -12.05
CA ASP A 181 7.45 2.38 -11.96
C ASP A 181 6.73 3.39 -11.05
N LEU A 182 5.39 3.49 -11.15
CA LEU A 182 4.56 4.31 -10.28
C LEU A 182 4.63 3.83 -8.81
N ASP A 183 4.58 2.52 -8.60
CA ASP A 183 4.67 1.93 -7.25
C ASP A 183 6.02 2.24 -6.60
N LYS A 184 7.10 2.05 -7.35
CA LYS A 184 8.47 2.34 -6.89
C LYS A 184 8.64 3.83 -6.57
N ALA A 185 8.14 4.71 -7.43
CA ALA A 185 8.22 6.15 -7.21
C ALA A 185 7.45 6.57 -5.96
N ALA A 186 6.27 6.00 -5.72
CA ALA A 186 5.48 6.29 -4.54
C ALA A 186 6.20 5.84 -3.26
N VAL A 187 6.75 4.63 -3.22
CA VAL A 187 7.56 4.16 -2.08
C VAL A 187 8.75 5.08 -1.84
N GLN A 188 9.50 5.43 -2.88
CA GLN A 188 10.72 6.24 -2.76
C GLN A 188 10.45 7.69 -2.38
N GLY A 189 9.37 8.29 -2.87
CA GLY A 189 8.99 9.66 -2.52
C GLY A 189 8.45 9.73 -1.10
N ILE A 190 7.50 8.86 -0.77
CA ILE A 190 6.78 8.91 0.50
C ILE A 190 7.65 8.45 1.69
N SER A 191 8.60 7.54 1.47
CA SER A 191 9.56 7.12 2.52
C SER A 191 10.47 8.25 3.03
N ARG A 192 10.60 9.36 2.28
CA ARG A 192 11.38 10.53 2.69
C ARG A 192 10.57 11.53 3.51
N CYS A 193 9.25 11.34 3.58
CA CYS A 193 8.36 12.17 4.36
C CYS A 193 8.57 11.96 5.87
N THR A 194 8.24 13.00 6.64
CA THR A 194 8.05 12.90 8.08
C THR A 194 6.57 13.05 8.40
N PHE A 195 6.04 12.14 9.19
CA PHE A 195 4.63 12.05 9.58
C PHE A 195 4.47 12.27 11.08
N LYS A 196 3.23 12.47 11.53
CA LYS A 196 2.94 12.47 12.97
C LYS A 196 2.84 11.02 13.45
N PRO A 197 3.61 10.61 14.48
CA PRO A 197 3.59 9.24 14.97
C PRO A 197 2.21 8.88 15.54
N ALA A 198 1.93 7.57 15.60
CA ALA A 198 0.81 7.08 16.37
C ALA A 198 1.07 7.34 17.86
N THR A 199 0.00 7.50 18.65
CA THR A 199 0.13 7.65 20.11
C THR A 199 -0.70 6.61 20.84
N VAL A 200 -0.17 6.09 21.93
CA VAL A 200 -0.90 5.23 22.88
C VAL A 200 -0.87 5.90 24.23
N ASP A 201 -2.04 6.23 24.77
CA ASP A 201 -2.19 6.96 26.03
C ASP A 201 -1.36 8.27 26.06
N GLY A 202 -1.31 8.96 24.91
CA GLY A 202 -0.60 10.23 24.73
C GLY A 202 0.91 10.10 24.48
N LYS A 203 1.48 8.89 24.53
CA LYS A 203 2.91 8.65 24.26
C LYS A 203 3.12 8.22 22.80
N PRO A 204 4.12 8.76 22.08
CA PRO A 204 4.39 8.34 20.71
C PRO A 204 4.85 6.89 20.68
N GLU A 205 4.25 6.10 19.79
CA GLU A 205 4.57 4.70 19.55
C GLU A 205 4.74 4.46 18.04
N GLN A 206 5.61 3.53 17.70
CA GLN A 206 5.74 3.05 16.34
C GLN A 206 4.44 2.36 15.88
N GLY A 207 3.96 2.69 14.69
CA GLY A 207 2.69 2.16 14.20
C GLY A 207 2.62 2.05 12.68
N TRP A 208 2.05 0.95 12.20
CA TRP A 208 1.67 0.81 10.81
C TRP A 208 0.50 1.72 10.49
N GLN A 209 0.64 2.48 9.40
CA GLN A 209 -0.42 3.31 8.87
C GLN A 209 -0.57 3.07 7.37
N GLN A 210 -1.81 2.88 6.92
CA GLN A 210 -2.12 2.69 5.51
C GLN A 210 -2.55 4.01 4.88
N MET A 211 -2.08 4.27 3.67
CA MET A 211 -2.42 5.45 2.87
C MET A 211 -2.57 5.09 1.39
N GLN A 212 -3.33 5.89 0.67
CA GLN A 212 -3.46 5.77 -0.79
C GLN A 212 -2.84 6.99 -1.46
N TYR A 213 -2.13 6.76 -2.55
CA TYR A 213 -1.57 7.80 -3.39
C TYR A 213 -2.11 7.65 -4.81
N VAL A 214 -2.68 8.74 -5.35
CA VAL A 214 -3.31 8.79 -6.66
C VAL A 214 -2.33 9.42 -7.65
N TRP A 215 -2.04 8.71 -8.73
CA TRP A 215 -1.29 9.19 -9.87
C TRP A 215 -2.26 9.70 -10.93
N SER A 216 -2.25 11.01 -11.17
CA SER A 216 -2.98 11.67 -12.25
C SER A 216 -2.01 12.45 -13.15
N LEU A 217 -2.36 12.58 -14.42
CA LEU A 217 -1.71 13.48 -15.35
C LEU A 217 -2.52 14.77 -15.37
N ASP A 218 -1.86 15.90 -15.17
CA ASP A 218 -2.45 17.24 -15.30
C ASP A 218 -2.48 17.71 -16.76
#